data_AF-A0A3L6JRT1-F1
#
_entry.id   AF-A0A3L6JRT1-F1
#
_cell.length_a   1.000
_cell.length_b   1.000
_cell.length_c   1.000
_cell.angle_alpha   90.00
_cell.angle_beta   90.00
_cell.angle_gamma   90.00
#
_symmetry.space_group_name_H-M   'P 1'
#
loop_
_entity.id
_entity.type
_entity.pdbx_description
1 polymer ?
#
loop_
_entity_poly.entity_id
_entity_poly.type
_entity_poly.pdbx_seq_one_letter_code
_entity_poly.pdbx_strand_id
1 'polypeptide(L)'
;ALLTFGIDYMTVVYLYFPEESEVQQHEIYSILRHPAYFAVTLMGAAGLVFRCSVYSILMFIIVYALLRLHIAREEKELIARFGSSYREYMKGVPALHIRPRSVRSFFRFLKNRQAK
;
A
#
# COMPACT_ATOMS: atom_id res chain seq x y z
N ALA A 1 -4.75 6.26 -9.91
CA ALA A 1 -5.36 5.14 -9.19
C ALA A 1 -6.49 4.58 -10.03
N LEU A 2 -7.55 5.35 -10.27
CA LEU A 2 -8.66 4.95 -11.13
C LEU A 2 -8.23 4.59 -12.56
N LEU A 3 -7.40 5.44 -13.18
CA LEU A 3 -6.82 5.17 -14.51
C LEU A 3 -5.78 4.04 -14.53
N THR A 4 -5.29 3.60 -13.36
CA THR A 4 -4.19 2.63 -13.24
C THR A 4 -4.69 1.23 -12.89
N PHE A 5 -5.73 1.17 -12.07
CA PHE A 5 -6.27 -0.07 -11.51
C PHE A 5 -7.72 -0.33 -11.92
N GLY A 6 -8.39 0.59 -12.63
CA GLY A 6 -9.81 0.45 -12.94
C GLY A 6 -10.72 0.84 -11.77
N ILE A 7 -12.02 0.91 -12.07
CA ILE A 7 -13.06 1.26 -11.09
C ILE A 7 -13.37 0.06 -10.18
N ASP A 8 -13.42 -1.13 -10.78
CA ASP A 8 -13.58 -2.45 -10.17
C ASP A 8 -12.67 -2.67 -8.96
N TYR A 9 -11.35 -2.49 -9.10
CA TYR A 9 -10.41 -2.58 -7.98
C TYR A 9 -10.59 -1.45 -6.96
N MET A 10 -10.97 -0.24 -7.40
CA MET A 10 -11.22 0.89 -6.49
C MET A 10 -12.49 0.72 -5.65
N THR A 11 -13.51 0.08 -6.22
CA THR A 11 -14.77 -0.25 -5.54
C THR A 11 -14.68 -1.52 -4.69
N VAL A 12 -13.51 -2.16 -4.65
CA VAL A 12 -13.24 -3.30 -3.77
C VAL A 12 -14.13 -4.52 -4.10
N VAL A 13 -14.60 -4.60 -5.35
CA VAL A 13 -15.47 -5.69 -5.84
C VAL A 13 -14.80 -7.05 -5.64
N TYR A 14 -13.48 -7.11 -5.82
CA TYR A 14 -12.68 -8.33 -5.67
C TYR A 14 -12.46 -8.80 -4.23
N LEU A 15 -12.91 -8.05 -3.21
CA LEU A 15 -13.07 -8.62 -1.86
C LEU A 15 -14.27 -9.57 -1.81
N TYR A 16 -15.32 -9.30 -2.59
CA TYR A 16 -16.54 -10.11 -2.64
C TYR A 16 -16.48 -11.19 -3.72
N PHE A 17 -15.79 -10.93 -4.83
CA PHE A 17 -15.60 -11.89 -5.94
C PHE A 17 -14.10 -12.18 -6.15
N PRO A 18 -13.46 -12.90 -5.23
CA PRO A 18 -12.02 -13.09 -5.25
C PRO A 18 -11.51 -13.97 -6.41
N GLU A 19 -12.37 -14.83 -6.94
CA GLU A 19 -12.08 -15.75 -8.05
C GLU A 19 -11.85 -15.01 -9.37
N GLU A 20 -12.45 -13.82 -9.53
CA GLU A 20 -12.30 -12.98 -10.72
C GLU A 20 -11.11 -12.01 -10.62
N SER A 21 -10.38 -12.02 -9.50
CA SER A 21 -9.27 -11.08 -9.28
C SER A 21 -7.99 -11.53 -10.01
N GLU A 22 -7.47 -10.69 -10.89
CA GLU A 22 -6.17 -10.92 -11.53
C GLU A 22 -5.00 -10.45 -10.66
N VAL A 23 -3.86 -11.17 -10.75
CA VAL A 23 -2.62 -10.80 -10.08
C VAL A 23 -2.02 -9.56 -10.73
N GLN A 24 -2.05 -8.45 -9.99
CA GLN A 24 -1.57 -7.16 -10.50
C GLN A 24 -0.03 -7.09 -10.52
N GLN A 25 0.57 -7.24 -11.71
CA GLN A 25 2.03 -7.16 -11.91
C GLN A 25 2.54 -5.73 -12.14
N HIS A 26 2.16 -4.81 -11.26
CA HIS A 26 2.55 -3.40 -11.41
C HIS A 26 3.89 -3.11 -10.72
N GLU A 27 4.78 -2.32 -11.36
CA GLU A 27 6.12 -1.97 -10.83
C GLU A 27 6.07 -1.44 -9.38
N ILE A 28 5.00 -0.74 -9.00
CA ILE A 28 4.85 -0.22 -7.64
C ILE A 28 4.81 -1.31 -6.58
N TYR A 29 4.22 -2.47 -6.88
CA TYR A 29 4.16 -3.62 -5.97
C TYR A 29 5.51 -4.32 -5.83
N SER A 30 6.49 -4.06 -6.69
CA SER A 30 7.88 -4.52 -6.48
C SER A 30 8.64 -3.68 -5.44
N ILE A 31 8.17 -2.46 -5.19
CA ILE A 31 8.83 -1.49 -4.30
C ILE A 31 8.28 -1.60 -2.88
N LEU A 32 6.97 -1.75 -2.76
CA LEU A 32 6.23 -1.74 -1.49
C LEU A 32 4.92 -2.53 -1.64
N ARG A 33 4.50 -3.26 -0.60
CA ARG A 33 3.32 -4.15 -0.67
C ARG A 33 2.01 -3.37 -0.70
N HIS A 34 1.93 -2.28 0.07
CA HIS A 34 0.69 -1.51 0.20
C HIS A 34 0.86 -0.02 -0.19
N PRO A 35 0.83 0.33 -1.49
CA PRO A 35 0.99 1.72 -1.97
C PRO A 35 -0.07 2.67 -1.44
N ALA A 36 -1.32 2.22 -1.39
CA ALA A 36 -2.43 3.02 -0.89
C ALA A 36 -2.24 3.36 0.59
N TYR A 37 -1.91 2.38 1.42
CA TYR A 37 -1.68 2.60 2.85
C TYR A 37 -0.44 3.45 3.13
N PHE A 38 0.61 3.32 2.31
CA PHE A 38 1.76 4.23 2.39
C PHE A 38 1.33 5.68 2.10
N ALA A 39 0.52 5.92 1.07
CA ALA A 39 0.01 7.25 0.76
C ALA A 39 -0.86 7.83 1.88
N VAL A 40 -1.74 7.02 2.48
CA VAL A 40 -2.56 7.42 3.66
C VAL A 40 -1.66 7.79 4.84
N THR A 41 -0.62 6.99 5.10
CA THR A 41 0.35 7.28 6.17
C THR A 41 1.09 8.59 5.90
N LEU A 42 1.49 8.84 4.65
CA LEU A 42 2.16 10.07 4.24
C LEU A 42 1.26 11.30 4.38
N MET A 43 -0.02 11.19 3.99
CA MET A 43 -1.01 12.25 4.20
C MET A 43 -1.24 12.53 5.69
N GLY A 44 -1.33 11.48 6.51
CA GLY A 44 -1.43 11.61 7.96
C GLY A 44 -0.22 12.34 8.56
N ALA A 45 0.99 11.99 8.10
CA ALA A 45 2.23 12.66 8.52
C ALA A 45 2.29 14.13 8.06
N ALA A 46 1.80 14.44 6.85
CA ALA A 46 1.70 15.83 6.40
C ALA A 46 0.72 16.63 7.27
N GLY A 47 -0.44 16.06 7.61
CA GLY A 47 -1.40 16.68 8.53
C GLY A 47 -0.84 16.89 9.94
N LEU A 48 -0.02 15.95 10.41
CA LEU A 48 0.70 16.04 11.68
C LEU A 48 1.65 17.24 11.70
N VAL A 49 2.52 17.36 10.68
CA VAL A 49 3.49 18.45 10.56
C VAL A 49 2.80 19.80 10.35
N PHE A 50 1.67 19.83 9.65
CA PHE A 50 0.95 21.07 9.39
C PHE A 50 0.25 21.65 10.63
N ARG A 51 -0.25 20.81 11.55
CA ARG A 51 -0.91 21.27 12.79
C ARG A 51 0.06 21.40 13.98
N CYS A 52 1.08 20.55 14.05
CA CYS A 52 2.04 20.46 15.16
C CYS A 52 1.39 20.48 16.57
N SER A 53 0.27 19.79 16.74
CA SER A 53 -0.46 19.70 18.00
C SER A 53 -0.36 18.31 18.63
N VAL A 54 -0.41 18.22 19.97
CA VAL A 54 -0.48 16.95 20.69
C VAL A 54 -1.67 16.10 20.22
N TYR A 55 -2.81 16.73 19.92
CA TYR A 55 -3.98 16.04 19.38
C TYR A 55 -3.71 15.42 18.01
N SER A 56 -2.96 16.12 17.14
CA SER A 56 -2.59 15.57 15.82
C SER A 56 -1.62 14.39 15.94
N ILE A 57 -0.70 14.41 16.90
CA ILE A 57 0.21 13.29 17.19
C ILE A 57 -0.60 12.08 17.63
N LEU A 58 -1.50 12.27 18.61
CA LEU A 58 -2.34 11.19 19.12
C LEU A 58 -3.19 10.57 18.01
N MET A 59 -3.83 11.41 17.19
CA MET A 59 -4.66 10.95 16.08
C MET A 59 -3.84 10.16 15.05
N PHE A 60 -2.66 10.67 14.67
CA PHE A 60 -1.76 9.96 13.76
C PHE A 60 -1.36 8.58 14.30
N ILE A 61 -1.01 8.48 15.58
CA ILE A 61 -0.67 7.19 16.21
C ILE A 61 -1.84 6.21 16.17
N ILE A 62 -3.06 6.67 16.48
CA ILE A 62 -4.28 5.84 16.43
C ILE A 62 -4.52 5.33 15.01
N VAL A 63 -4.50 6.21 14.01
CA VAL A 63 -4.71 5.83 12.61
C VAL A 63 -3.63 4.88 12.13
N TYR A 64 -2.37 5.15 12.45
CA TYR A 64 -1.26 4.28 12.09
C TYR A 64 -1.38 2.89 12.72
N ALA A 65 -1.78 2.80 13.99
CA ALA A 65 -2.00 1.54 14.68
C ALA A 65 -3.16 0.73 14.04
N LEU A 66 -4.28 1.38 13.75
CA LEU A 66 -5.42 0.76 13.06
C LEU A 66 -5.03 0.26 11.66
N LEU A 67 -4.27 1.06 10.92
CA LEU A 67 -3.76 0.70 9.60
C LEU A 67 -2.85 -0.54 9.66
N ARG A 68 -1.97 -0.61 10.66
CA ARG A 68 -1.10 -1.78 10.89
C ARG A 68 -1.90 -3.04 11.22
N LEU A 69 -2.96 -2.91 12.01
CA LEU A 69 -3.86 -4.02 12.32
C LEU A 69 -4.59 -4.50 11.05
N HIS A 70 -5.06 -3.56 10.23
CA HIS A 70 -5.76 -3.85 8.99
C HIS A 70 -4.86 -4.61 8.01
N ILE A 71 -3.64 -4.12 7.80
CA ILE A 71 -2.62 -4.79 6.98
C ILE A 71 -2.33 -6.19 7.49
N ALA A 72 -2.19 -6.38 8.81
CA ALA A 72 -1.93 -7.70 9.35
C ALA A 72 -3.08 -8.69 9.11
N ARG A 73 -4.33 -8.22 9.02
CA ARG A 73 -5.48 -9.07 8.66
C ARG A 73 -5.49 -9.38 7.17
N GLU A 74 -5.29 -8.37 6.34
CA GLU A 74 -5.22 -8.51 4.88
C GLU A 74 -4.09 -9.46 4.46
N GLU A 75 -2.90 -9.32 5.04
CA GLU A 75 -1.77 -10.22 4.77
C GLU A 75 -2.08 -11.66 5.19
N LYS A 76 -2.82 -11.89 6.27
CA LYS A 76 -3.25 -13.25 6.65
C LYS A 76 -4.19 -13.86 5.63
N GLU A 77 -5.15 -13.08 5.13
CA GLU A 77 -6.06 -13.51 4.07
C GLU A 77 -5.30 -13.81 2.76
N LEU A 78 -4.37 -12.94 2.37
CA LEU A 78 -3.53 -13.12 1.19
C LEU A 78 -2.62 -14.35 1.32
N ILE A 79 -2.06 -14.63 2.49
CA ILE A 79 -1.31 -15.87 2.74
C ILE A 79 -2.23 -17.09 2.65
N ALA A 80 -3.46 -17.01 3.16
CA ALA A 80 -4.41 -18.12 3.06
C ALA A 80 -4.81 -18.40 1.60
N ARG A 81 -4.94 -17.35 0.77
CA ARG A 81 -5.33 -17.44 -0.64
C ARG A 81 -4.18 -17.87 -1.57
N PHE A 82 -3.02 -17.23 -1.45
CA PHE A 82 -1.89 -17.40 -2.39
C PHE A 82 -0.75 -18.26 -1.82
N GLY A 83 -0.84 -18.67 -0.55
CA GLY A 83 0.07 -19.64 0.07
C GLY A 83 1.54 -19.21 0.07
N SER A 84 2.40 -20.09 -0.46
CA SER A 84 3.86 -19.93 -0.48
C SER A 84 4.31 -18.79 -1.39
N SER A 85 3.62 -18.54 -2.51
CA SER A 85 3.99 -17.49 -3.48
C SER A 85 3.98 -16.11 -2.82
N TYR A 86 2.94 -15.82 -2.04
CA TYR A 86 2.84 -14.55 -1.31
C TYR A 86 3.86 -14.45 -0.18
N ARG A 87 4.17 -15.56 0.51
CA ARG A 87 5.25 -15.57 1.53
C ARG A 87 6.61 -15.25 0.93
N GLU A 88 6.91 -15.75 -0.26
CA GLU A 88 8.17 -15.45 -0.95
C GLU A 88 8.23 -13.96 -1.32
N TYR A 89 7.13 -13.42 -1.85
CA TYR A 89 6.97 -11.99 -2.14
C TYR A 89 7.17 -11.11 -0.89
N MET A 90 6.62 -11.50 0.26
CA MET A 90 6.77 -10.75 1.51
C MET A 90 8.22 -10.61 2.00
N LYS A 91 9.11 -11.56 1.68
CA LYS A 91 10.54 -11.46 2.00
C LYS A 91 11.20 -10.37 1.16
N GLY A 92 10.83 -10.32 -0.12
CA GLY A 92 11.39 -9.43 -1.13
C GLY A 92 10.89 -7.99 -1.05
N VAL A 93 9.71 -7.72 -0.46
CA VAL A 93 9.09 -6.39 -0.53
C VAL A 93 8.60 -5.92 0.85
N PRO A 94 8.96 -4.71 1.31
CA PRO A 94 8.50 -4.16 2.59
C PRO A 94 7.01 -3.78 2.59
N ALA A 95 6.36 -3.83 3.76
CA ALA A 95 4.92 -3.54 3.89
C ALA A 95 4.56 -2.07 3.61
N LEU A 96 5.17 -1.15 4.37
CA LEU A 96 4.80 0.28 4.45
C LEU A 96 5.97 1.25 4.34
N HIS A 97 7.21 0.76 4.26
CA HIS A 97 8.39 1.63 4.21
C HIS A 97 9.17 1.37 2.94
N ILE A 98 9.65 2.42 2.28
CA ILE A 98 10.47 2.30 1.08
C ILE A 98 11.90 1.98 1.53
N ARG A 99 12.49 0.89 1.03
CA ARG A 99 13.90 0.60 1.29
C ARG A 99 14.76 1.68 0.63
N PRO A 100 15.85 2.14 1.27
CA PRO A 100 16.73 3.16 0.68
C PRO A 100 17.21 2.80 -0.73
N ARG A 101 17.45 1.51 -0.98
CA ARG A 101 17.88 0.97 -2.28
C ARG A 101 16.81 1.08 -3.39
N SER A 102 15.52 1.07 -3.05
CA SER A 102 14.41 1.14 -4.02
C SER A 102 13.84 2.56 -4.20
N VAL A 103 14.37 3.56 -3.49
CA VAL A 103 13.96 4.98 -3.62
C VAL A 103 14.13 5.49 -5.05
N ARG A 104 15.22 5.12 -5.74
CA ARG A 104 15.44 5.52 -7.13
C ARG A 104 14.36 4.98 -8.08
N SER A 105 13.95 3.72 -7.89
CA SER A 105 12.86 3.10 -8.66
C SER A 105 11.52 3.75 -8.34
N PHE A 106 11.28 4.13 -7.08
CA PHE A 106 10.07 4.85 -6.69
C PHE A 106 9.97 6.22 -7.37
N PHE A 107 11.03 7.02 -7.33
CA PHE A 107 11.04 8.31 -8.04
C PHE A 107 10.96 8.15 -9.56
N ARG A 108 11.55 7.09 -10.12
CA ARG A 108 11.39 6.75 -11.54
C ARG A 108 9.93 6.45 -11.87
N PHE A 109 9.26 5.62 -11.07
CA PHE A 109 7.83 5.31 -11.22
C PHE A 109 6.97 6.58 -11.15
N LEU A 110 7.22 7.47 -10.19
CA LEU A 110 6.51 8.74 -10.08
C LEU A 110 6.75 9.65 -11.29
N LYS A 111 7.99 9.71 -11.79
CA LYS A 111 8.37 10.54 -12.94
C LYS A 111 7.81 10.00 -14.26
N ASN A 112 7.81 8.69 -14.46
CA ASN A 112 7.32 8.05 -15.69
C ASN A 112 5.78 8.05 -15.82
N ARG A 113 5.03 8.51 -14.81
CA ARG A 113 3.57 8.66 -14.89
C ARG A 113 3.07 9.75 -15.84
N GLN A 114 3.96 10.54 -16.45
CA GLN A 114 3.61 11.59 -17.41
C GLN A 114 3.83 11.17 -18.88
N ALA A 115 4.18 9.91 -19.15
CA ALA A 115 4.50 9.45 -20.50
C ALA A 115 3.70 8.20 -20.90
N LYS A 116 2.37 8.27 -20.80
CA LYS A 116 1.42 7.70 -21.77
C LYS A 116 -0.01 8.02 -21.36
#